data_AF-A0AAD7ETV9-F1
#
_entry.id   AF-A0AAD7ETV9-F1
#
_cell.length_a   1.000
_cell.length_b   1.000
_cell.length_c   1.000
_cell.angle_alpha   90.00
_cell.angle_beta   90.00
_cell.angle_gamma   90.00
#
_symmetry.space_group_name_H-M   'P 1'
#
loop_
_entity.id
_entity.type
_entity.pdbx_description
1 polymer ?
#
loop_
_entity_poly.entity_id
_entity_poly.type
_entity_poly.pdbx_seq_one_letter_code
_entity_poly.pdbx_strand_id
1 'polypeptide(L)'
;MLESLVKYQEWPCSKSLPKRGTLSESRPEAVAFNWVKWLIVNIAVFLLPFASGVTAFLLLGSRLSVPHNQSSHDFAFFLAYMAIYTGSLLIFFRRTLQFREPIFNYVAKDSELCEHELNAAEWDALQLVTQWLKMFRSATTQMSATKQPMLSSTHAIFRGLQQHLKAIIAELPESADPDLKEGLVNAHRKLSDYFTKFDKS
;
A
#
# COMPACT_ATOMS: atom_id res chain seq x y z
N MET A 1 -21.16 3.86 -22.25
CA MET A 1 -20.55 4.42 -23.47
C MET A 1 -19.04 4.60 -23.24
N LEU A 2 -18.35 3.51 -22.89
CA LEU A 2 -16.89 3.40 -22.70
C LEU A 2 -16.48 1.95 -23.05
N GLU A 3 -16.80 1.55 -24.28
CA GLU A 3 -16.27 0.31 -24.88
C GLU A 3 -15.55 0.72 -26.16
N SER A 4 -14.33 1.24 -26.02
CA SER A 4 -13.37 1.25 -27.12
C SER A 4 -12.25 0.29 -26.76
N LEU A 5 -12.46 -0.96 -27.19
CA LEU A 5 -11.46 -2.02 -27.32
C LEU A 5 -10.19 -1.47 -27.97
N VAL A 6 -9.17 -1.20 -27.16
CA VAL A 6 -7.78 -1.22 -27.63
C VAL A 6 -7.43 -2.68 -27.81
N LYS A 7 -7.41 -3.15 -29.06
CA LYS A 7 -6.73 -4.40 -29.42
C LYS A 7 -5.26 -4.22 -29.07
N TYR A 8 -4.82 -4.77 -27.92
CA TYR A 8 -3.41 -4.97 -27.65
C TYR A 8 -2.90 -5.99 -28.66
N GLN A 9 -2.24 -5.49 -29.70
CA GLN A 9 -1.47 -6.31 -30.62
C GLN A 9 -0.25 -6.76 -29.83
N GLU A 10 -0.17 -8.05 -29.51
CA GLU A 10 0.97 -8.66 -28.83
C GLU A 10 2.26 -8.26 -29.55
N TRP A 11 3.06 -7.39 -28.94
CA TRP A 11 4.40 -7.11 -29.43
C TRP A 11 5.30 -8.24 -28.93
N PRO A 12 5.86 -9.08 -29.83
CA PRO A 12 6.80 -10.09 -29.39
C PRO A 12 8.04 -9.38 -28.85
N CYS A 13 8.33 -9.52 -27.55
CA CYS A 13 9.58 -9.10 -26.90
C CYS A 13 10.81 -9.90 -27.42
N SER A 14 10.70 -10.52 -28.61
CA SER A 14 11.67 -11.38 -29.25
C SER A 14 11.95 -10.85 -30.66
N LYS A 15 13.03 -10.06 -30.77
CA LYS A 15 14.01 -10.09 -31.85
C LYS A 15 15.14 -9.13 -31.50
N SER A 16 16.31 -9.70 -31.26
CA SER A 16 17.60 -9.05 -31.02
C SER A 16 17.75 -7.74 -31.80
N LEU A 17 17.68 -6.61 -31.10
CA LEU A 17 18.05 -5.31 -31.66
C LEU A 17 19.57 -5.28 -31.91
N PRO A 18 20.03 -4.68 -33.02
CA PRO A 18 21.45 -4.55 -33.30
C PRO A 18 22.11 -3.72 -32.19
N LYS A 19 23.20 -4.26 -31.62
CA LYS A 19 24.02 -3.64 -30.57
C LYS A 19 24.33 -2.18 -30.95
N ARG A 20 23.63 -1.23 -30.33
CA ARG A 20 23.85 0.20 -30.53
C ARG A 20 25.13 0.58 -29.77
N GLY A 21 26.07 1.19 -30.50
CA GLY A 21 27.43 1.47 -30.06
C GLY A 21 27.50 2.20 -28.72
N THR A 22 28.51 1.81 -27.95
CA THR A 22 28.91 2.30 -26.64
C THR A 22 29.10 3.82 -26.61
N LEU A 23 28.13 4.54 -26.05
CA LEU A 23 28.38 5.85 -25.44
C LEU A 23 28.23 5.66 -23.93
N SER A 24 29.35 5.78 -23.20
CA SER A 24 29.42 5.63 -21.76
C SER A 24 28.78 6.83 -21.08
N GLU A 25 27.45 6.81 -20.99
CA GLU A 25 26.70 7.73 -20.14
C GLU A 25 26.35 6.97 -18.86
N SER A 26 26.98 7.37 -17.76
CA SER A 26 26.79 6.79 -16.44
C SER A 26 25.36 7.03 -15.98
N ARG A 27 24.45 6.11 -16.31
CA ARG A 27 23.05 6.13 -15.88
C ARG A 27 22.92 5.65 -14.43
N PRO A 28 22.36 6.45 -13.51
CA PRO A 28 22.03 6.01 -12.15
C PRO A 28 20.75 5.16 -12.08
N GLU A 29 20.49 4.30 -13.07
CA GLU A 29 19.18 3.64 -13.25
C GLU A 29 19.04 2.27 -12.57
N ALA A 30 20.08 1.73 -11.92
CA ALA A 30 20.03 0.43 -11.25
C ALA A 30 19.34 0.42 -9.86
N VAL A 31 18.72 1.54 -9.44
CA VAL A 31 18.01 1.63 -8.14
C VAL A 31 16.51 1.32 -8.29
N ALA A 32 16.02 1.25 -9.52
CA ALA A 32 14.70 0.73 -9.80
C ALA A 32 14.77 -0.79 -10.02
N PHE A 33 13.69 -1.50 -9.69
CA PHE A 33 13.46 -2.90 -10.06
C PHE A 33 13.76 -3.97 -9.01
N ASN A 34 13.18 -3.74 -7.83
CA ASN A 34 12.19 -4.70 -7.35
C ASN A 34 11.09 -3.97 -6.60
N TRP A 35 10.43 -2.98 -7.22
CA TRP A 35 9.51 -2.09 -6.50
C TRP A 35 8.32 -2.80 -5.89
N VAL A 36 7.89 -3.93 -6.47
CA VAL A 36 6.84 -4.79 -5.88
C VAL A 36 7.37 -5.50 -4.63
N LYS A 37 8.56 -6.11 -4.66
CA LYS A 37 9.18 -6.65 -3.43
C LYS A 37 9.57 -5.57 -2.43
N TRP A 38 10.03 -4.41 -2.88
CA TRP A 38 10.31 -3.25 -2.03
C TRP A 38 9.02 -2.73 -1.41
N LEU A 39 7.91 -2.76 -2.15
CA LEU A 39 6.58 -2.40 -1.66
C LEU A 39 6.07 -3.43 -0.66
N ILE A 40 6.18 -4.72 -0.94
CA ILE A 40 5.85 -5.82 -0.03
C ILE A 40 6.69 -5.72 1.23
N VAL A 41 8.01 -5.56 1.09
CA VAL A 41 8.94 -5.35 2.20
C VAL A 41 8.59 -4.05 2.92
N ASN A 42 8.22 -2.96 2.24
CA ASN A 42 7.84 -1.73 2.91
C ASN A 42 6.48 -1.84 3.58
N ILE A 43 5.50 -2.55 3.04
CA ILE A 43 4.20 -2.84 3.65
C ILE A 43 4.40 -3.77 4.87
N ALA A 44 5.23 -4.79 4.76
CA ALA A 44 5.60 -5.68 5.86
C ALA A 44 6.41 -4.95 6.94
N VAL A 45 7.38 -4.12 6.53
CA VAL A 45 8.14 -3.19 7.38
C VAL A 45 7.24 -2.05 7.89
N PHE A 46 6.10 -1.75 7.27
CA PHE A 46 5.07 -0.84 7.77
C PHE A 46 4.28 -1.48 8.92
N LEU A 47 4.06 -2.80 8.84
CA LEU A 47 3.33 -3.59 9.83
C LEU A 47 4.22 -4.03 11.01
N LEU A 48 5.54 -4.10 10.82
CA LEU A 48 6.55 -4.42 11.85
C LEU A 48 6.62 -3.40 13.02
N PRO A 49 6.66 -2.08 12.81
CA PRO A 49 6.57 -1.08 13.88
C PRO A 49 5.16 -0.99 14.48
N PHE A 50 4.14 -1.56 13.83
CA PHE A 50 2.86 -1.82 14.48
C PHE A 50 2.96 -2.97 15.51
N ALA A 51 3.98 -3.82 15.44
CA ALA A 51 4.31 -4.79 16.49
C ALA A 51 5.24 -4.16 17.54
N SER A 52 6.36 -3.55 17.15
CA SER A 52 7.31 -2.97 18.12
C SER A 52 6.82 -1.69 18.77
N GLY A 53 6.07 -0.85 18.07
CA GLY A 53 5.44 0.35 18.61
C GLY A 53 4.39 -0.01 19.66
N VAL A 54 3.57 -1.05 19.44
CA VAL A 54 2.62 -1.55 20.44
C VAL A 54 3.34 -2.25 21.61
N THR A 55 4.44 -2.96 21.36
CA THR A 55 5.23 -3.58 22.46
C THR A 55 6.02 -2.53 23.24
N ALA A 56 6.54 -1.49 22.60
CA ALA A 56 7.16 -0.34 23.28
C ALA A 56 6.10 0.48 24.03
N PHE A 57 4.89 0.62 23.48
CA PHE A 57 3.73 1.22 24.16
C PHE A 57 3.31 0.42 25.39
N LEU A 58 3.30 -0.91 25.29
CA LEU A 58 3.02 -1.81 26.41
C LEU A 58 4.16 -1.84 27.43
N LEU A 59 5.43 -1.80 27.00
CA LEU A 59 6.60 -1.81 27.89
C LEU A 59 6.81 -0.46 28.59
N LEU A 60 6.55 0.68 27.93
CA LEU A 60 6.51 1.99 28.59
C LEU A 60 5.27 2.14 29.48
N GLY A 61 4.11 1.66 29.03
CA GLY A 61 2.86 1.71 29.78
C GLY A 61 2.84 0.84 31.03
N SER A 62 3.62 -0.25 31.06
CA SER A 62 3.68 -1.15 32.23
C SER A 62 4.51 -0.62 33.41
N ARG A 63 5.32 0.44 33.20
CA ARG A 63 6.19 1.00 34.25
C ARG A 63 5.75 2.35 34.80
N LEU A 64 4.72 2.95 34.22
CA LEU A 64 4.16 4.20 34.70
C LEU A 64 2.66 3.99 34.86
N SER A 65 2.16 4.15 36.09
CA SER A 65 0.73 4.32 36.35
C SER A 65 0.30 5.64 35.72
N VAL A 66 0.09 5.62 34.40
CA VAL A 66 -0.20 6.83 33.62
C VAL A 66 -1.66 7.22 33.86
N PRO A 67 -1.93 8.45 34.31
CA PRO A 67 -3.29 8.92 34.52
C PRO A 67 -4.07 8.92 33.20
N HIS A 68 -5.38 8.63 33.29
CA HIS A 68 -6.37 8.41 32.22
C HIS A 68 -6.40 9.45 31.07
N ASN A 69 -5.62 10.53 31.10
CA ASN A 69 -5.63 11.61 30.11
C ASN A 69 -4.54 11.52 29.02
N GLN A 70 -3.63 10.53 29.06
CA GLN A 70 -2.46 10.47 28.16
C GLN A 70 -2.71 9.75 26.82
N SER A 71 -3.70 8.86 26.71
CA SER A 71 -3.87 8.00 25.50
C SER A 71 -4.28 8.76 24.23
N SER A 72 -4.84 9.97 24.37
CA SER A 72 -5.28 10.79 23.24
C SER A 72 -4.12 11.36 22.43
N HIS A 73 -3.03 11.77 23.09
CA HIS A 73 -1.86 12.35 22.41
C HIS A 73 -1.12 11.31 21.58
N ASP A 74 -0.96 10.11 22.11
CA ASP A 74 -0.27 9.02 21.43
C ASP A 74 -1.04 8.53 20.20
N PHE A 75 -2.37 8.51 20.29
CA PHE A 75 -3.23 8.21 19.15
C PHE A 75 -3.12 9.27 18.05
N ALA A 76 -3.07 10.55 18.41
CA ALA A 76 -2.90 11.64 17.46
C ALA A 76 -1.54 11.58 16.74
N PHE A 77 -0.44 11.30 17.46
CA PHE A 77 0.88 11.08 16.83
C PHE A 77 0.89 9.90 15.89
N PHE A 78 0.27 8.79 16.28
CA PHE A 78 0.12 7.61 15.44
C PHE A 78 -0.67 7.93 14.15
N LEU A 79 -1.81 8.62 14.25
CA LEU A 79 -2.60 9.02 13.08
C LEU A 79 -1.82 9.98 12.17
N ALA A 80 -1.10 10.94 12.74
CA ALA A 80 -0.29 11.89 11.97
C ALA A 80 0.84 11.19 11.19
N TYR A 81 1.57 10.28 11.84
CA TYR A 81 2.59 9.45 11.19
C TYR A 81 1.97 8.62 10.05
N MET A 82 0.88 7.91 10.32
CA MET A 82 0.20 7.10 9.30
C MET A 82 -0.32 7.96 8.14
N ALA A 83 -0.81 9.17 8.39
CA ALA A 83 -1.27 10.09 7.35
C ALA A 83 -0.13 10.56 6.42
N ILE A 84 1.05 10.85 6.96
CA ILE A 84 2.21 11.27 6.16
C ILE A 84 2.64 10.15 5.21
N TYR A 85 2.82 8.94 5.73
CA TYR A 85 3.30 7.81 4.94
C TYR A 85 2.28 7.32 3.92
N THR A 86 1.01 7.20 4.32
CA THR A 86 -0.06 6.81 3.37
C THR A 86 -0.26 7.87 2.30
N GLY A 87 -0.01 9.14 2.61
CA GLY A 87 0.03 10.23 1.64
C GLY A 87 1.07 9.99 0.55
N SER A 88 2.33 9.76 0.93
CA SER A 88 3.43 9.51 -0.02
C SER A 88 3.19 8.27 -0.88
N LEU A 89 2.79 7.16 -0.26
CA LEU A 89 2.52 5.91 -0.99
C LEU A 89 1.36 6.06 -1.97
N LEU A 90 0.28 6.73 -1.56
CA LEU A 90 -0.86 6.99 -2.44
C LEU A 90 -0.47 7.90 -3.61
N ILE A 91 0.37 8.91 -3.39
CA ILE A 91 0.87 9.78 -4.47
C ILE A 91 1.67 8.96 -5.47
N PHE A 92 2.60 8.12 -4.99
CA PHE A 92 3.40 7.25 -5.84
C PHE A 92 2.51 6.37 -6.72
N PHE A 93 1.59 5.60 -6.13
CA PHE A 93 0.72 4.72 -6.91
C PHE A 93 -0.21 5.45 -7.88
N ARG A 94 -0.76 6.61 -7.49
CA ARG A 94 -1.57 7.41 -8.41
C ARG A 94 -0.75 7.88 -9.60
N ARG A 95 0.52 8.22 -9.42
CA ARG A 95 1.42 8.57 -10.53
C ARG A 95 1.72 7.34 -11.38
N THR A 96 2.02 6.19 -10.78
CA THR A 96 2.25 4.94 -11.51
C THR A 96 1.05 4.58 -12.38
N LEU A 97 -0.18 4.67 -11.84
CA LEU A 97 -1.41 4.43 -12.60
C LEU A 97 -1.66 5.48 -13.69
N GLN A 98 -1.38 6.76 -13.41
CA GLN A 98 -1.51 7.84 -14.39
C GLN A 98 -0.55 7.66 -15.58
N PHE A 99 0.64 7.15 -15.31
CA PHE A 99 1.68 6.93 -16.32
C PHE A 99 1.76 5.48 -16.80
N ARG A 100 0.69 4.68 -16.62
CA ARG A 100 0.65 3.27 -17.06
C ARG A 100 1.12 3.09 -18.50
N GLU A 101 0.55 3.85 -19.43
CA GLU A 101 0.89 3.78 -20.86
C GLU A 101 2.35 4.20 -21.16
N PRO A 102 2.85 5.36 -20.68
CA PRO A 102 4.27 5.70 -20.81
C PRO A 102 5.23 4.67 -20.20
N ILE A 103 4.91 4.12 -19.02
CA ILE A 103 5.72 3.10 -18.35
C ILE A 103 5.77 1.83 -19.20
N PHE A 104 4.62 1.36 -19.68
CA PHE A 104 4.52 0.20 -20.57
C PHE A 104 5.37 0.39 -21.83
N ASN A 105 5.20 1.53 -22.52
CA ASN A 105 5.97 1.86 -23.72
C ASN A 105 7.48 2.01 -23.48
N TYR A 106 7.87 2.41 -22.27
CA TYR A 106 9.28 2.52 -21.87
C TYR A 106 9.87 1.13 -21.59
N VAL A 107 9.18 0.31 -20.80
CA VAL A 107 9.58 -1.07 -20.47
C VAL A 107 9.69 -1.92 -21.73
N ALA A 108 8.76 -1.78 -22.68
CA ALA A 108 8.81 -2.52 -23.96
C ALA A 108 10.02 -2.17 -24.85
N LYS A 109 10.68 -1.02 -24.64
CA LYS A 109 11.87 -0.60 -25.40
C LYS A 109 13.18 -1.08 -24.79
N ASP A 110 13.16 -1.46 -23.52
CA ASP A 110 14.34 -1.87 -22.77
C ASP A 110 14.26 -3.37 -22.46
N SER A 111 15.11 -4.18 -23.10
CA SER A 111 15.09 -5.63 -22.95
C SER A 111 15.39 -6.08 -21.51
N GLU A 112 16.14 -5.29 -20.74
CA GLU A 112 16.45 -5.63 -19.35
C GLU A 112 15.24 -5.40 -18.44
N LEU A 113 14.34 -4.49 -18.82
CA LEU A 113 13.13 -4.17 -18.05
C LEU A 113 11.93 -5.03 -18.44
N CYS A 114 11.94 -5.67 -19.62
CA CYS A 114 10.86 -6.53 -20.10
C CYS A 114 10.55 -7.68 -19.11
N GLU A 115 11.55 -8.17 -18.37
CA GLU A 115 11.36 -9.19 -17.32
C GLU A 115 10.57 -8.69 -16.09
N HIS A 116 10.42 -7.38 -15.96
CA HIS A 116 9.69 -6.73 -14.86
C HIS A 116 8.42 -6.02 -15.32
N GLU A 117 7.97 -6.32 -16.53
CA GLU A 117 6.72 -5.81 -17.05
C GLU A 117 5.55 -6.29 -16.19
N LEU A 118 4.77 -5.34 -15.65
CA LEU A 118 3.58 -5.68 -14.89
C LEU A 118 2.48 -6.18 -15.84
N ASN A 119 1.98 -7.37 -15.57
CA ASN A 119 0.85 -7.93 -16.29
C ASN A 119 -0.46 -7.22 -15.93
N ALA A 120 -1.52 -7.46 -16.71
CA ALA A 120 -2.81 -6.81 -16.49
C ALA A 120 -3.39 -7.05 -15.08
N ALA A 121 -3.24 -8.27 -14.54
CA ALA A 121 -3.71 -8.62 -13.20
C ALA A 121 -2.96 -7.87 -12.09
N GLU A 122 -1.66 -7.62 -12.26
CA GLU A 122 -0.87 -6.83 -11.33
C GLU A 122 -1.27 -5.34 -11.34
N TRP A 123 -1.59 -4.80 -12.52
CA TRP A 123 -2.14 -3.45 -12.63
C TRP A 123 -3.49 -3.31 -11.93
N ASP A 124 -4.36 -4.31 -12.07
CA ASP A 124 -5.66 -4.34 -11.40
C ASP A 124 -5.49 -4.46 -9.88
N ALA A 125 -4.57 -5.30 -9.41
CA ALA A 125 -4.21 -5.40 -8.01
C ALA A 125 -3.68 -4.06 -7.45
N LEU A 126 -2.81 -3.37 -8.20
CA LEU A 126 -2.31 -2.05 -7.84
C LEU A 126 -3.44 -1.02 -7.72
N GLN A 127 -4.43 -1.08 -8.61
CA GLN A 127 -5.61 -0.23 -8.57
C GLN A 127 -6.47 -0.50 -7.32
N LEU A 128 -6.72 -1.77 -6.98
CA LEU A 128 -7.45 -2.13 -5.76
C LEU A 128 -6.74 -1.63 -4.49
N VAL A 129 -5.43 -1.84 -4.38
CA VAL A 129 -4.62 -1.35 -3.24
C VAL A 129 -4.66 0.19 -3.17
N THR A 130 -4.58 0.87 -4.30
CA THR A 130 -4.67 2.34 -4.36
C THR A 130 -6.03 2.84 -3.87
N GLN A 131 -7.12 2.14 -4.23
CA GLN A 131 -8.46 2.46 -3.76
C GLN A 131 -8.57 2.27 -2.24
N TRP A 132 -8.05 1.17 -1.71
CA TRP A 132 -7.99 0.94 -0.27
C TRP A 132 -7.24 2.03 0.48
N LEU A 133 -6.04 2.38 0.04
CA LEU A 133 -5.22 3.44 0.64
C LEU A 133 -5.93 4.80 0.63
N LYS A 134 -6.70 5.08 -0.43
CA LYS A 134 -7.51 6.30 -0.51
C LYS A 134 -8.59 6.32 0.58
N MET A 135 -9.30 5.22 0.82
CA MET A 135 -10.30 5.14 1.90
C MET A 135 -9.66 5.16 3.28
N PHE A 136 -8.53 4.46 3.46
CA PHE A 136 -7.77 4.51 4.70
C PHE A 136 -7.36 5.94 5.04
N ARG A 137 -6.81 6.68 4.07
CA ARG A 137 -6.49 8.10 4.25
C ARG A 137 -7.73 8.94 4.57
N SER A 138 -8.84 8.69 3.89
CA SER A 138 -10.10 9.40 4.16
C SER A 138 -10.58 9.17 5.60
N ALA A 139 -10.54 7.92 6.05
CA ALA A 139 -10.89 7.51 7.41
C ALA A 139 -9.99 8.17 8.46
N THR A 140 -8.67 8.12 8.29
CA THR A 140 -7.73 8.75 9.24
C THR A 140 -7.86 10.28 9.24
N THR A 141 -8.10 10.89 8.08
CA THR A 141 -8.37 12.33 7.99
C THR A 141 -9.63 12.69 8.77
N GLN A 142 -10.73 11.94 8.58
CA GLN A 142 -11.97 12.14 9.31
C GLN A 142 -11.76 12.03 10.83
N MET A 143 -11.04 11.02 11.28
CA MET A 143 -10.73 10.80 12.71
C MET A 143 -9.82 11.89 13.29
N SER A 144 -8.88 12.40 12.50
CA SER A 144 -7.99 13.51 12.92
C SER A 144 -8.70 14.87 12.96
N ALA A 145 -9.72 15.07 12.13
CA ALA A 145 -10.50 16.30 12.10
C ALA A 145 -11.45 16.41 13.31
N THR A 146 -11.89 15.29 13.88
CA THR A 146 -12.73 15.28 15.07
C THR A 146 -11.89 15.51 16.32
N LYS A 147 -12.10 16.64 17.01
CA LYS A 147 -11.42 16.97 18.28
C LYS A 147 -11.62 15.90 19.37
N GLN A 148 -12.78 15.24 19.35
CA GLN A 148 -13.12 14.10 20.20
C GLN A 148 -13.86 13.07 19.33
N PRO A 149 -13.15 12.10 18.74
CA PRO A 149 -13.82 11.05 17.97
C PRO A 149 -14.74 10.26 18.91
N MET A 150 -16.03 10.15 18.56
CA MET A 150 -16.94 9.30 19.31
C MET A 150 -16.53 7.85 19.11
N LEU A 151 -16.46 7.04 20.17
CA LEU A 151 -16.08 5.63 20.09
C LEU A 151 -16.90 4.87 19.03
N SER A 152 -18.20 5.15 18.94
CA SER A 152 -19.10 4.57 17.94
C SER A 152 -18.70 4.91 16.50
N SER A 153 -18.30 6.16 16.23
CA SER A 153 -17.83 6.61 14.92
C SER A 153 -16.51 5.96 14.54
N THR A 154 -15.56 5.90 15.47
CA THR A 154 -14.27 5.23 15.27
C THR A 154 -14.47 3.74 14.98
N HIS A 155 -15.34 3.06 15.72
CA HIS A 155 -15.69 1.67 15.48
C HIS A 155 -16.30 1.47 14.09
N ALA A 156 -17.28 2.30 13.69
CA ALA A 156 -17.88 2.21 12.37
C ALA A 156 -16.85 2.37 11.24
N ILE A 157 -15.92 3.32 11.38
CA ILE A 157 -14.83 3.55 10.42
C ILE A 157 -13.91 2.32 10.31
N PHE A 158 -13.43 1.79 11.45
CA PHE A 158 -12.55 0.61 11.44
C PHE A 158 -13.23 -0.62 10.84
N ARG A 159 -14.51 -0.85 11.17
CA ARG A 159 -15.29 -1.95 10.60
C ARG A 159 -15.46 -1.80 9.10
N GLY A 160 -15.73 -0.59 8.62
CA GLY A 160 -15.79 -0.29 7.19
C GLY A 160 -14.47 -0.58 6.48
N LEU A 161 -13.33 -0.20 7.07
CA LEU A 161 -12.00 -0.50 6.51
C LEU A 161 -11.72 -2.01 6.45
N GLN A 162 -12.08 -2.77 7.48
CA GLN A 162 -11.94 -4.23 7.50
C GLN A 162 -12.80 -4.89 6.42
N GLN A 163 -14.07 -4.50 6.31
CA GLN A 163 -14.99 -5.02 5.29
C GLN A 163 -14.47 -4.76 3.89
N HIS A 164 -13.97 -3.55 3.63
CA HIS A 164 -13.42 -3.22 2.32
C HIS A 164 -12.15 -4.01 2.01
N LEU A 165 -11.25 -4.15 2.99
CA LEU A 165 -10.04 -4.95 2.81
C LEU A 165 -10.37 -6.42 2.54
N LYS A 166 -11.39 -6.97 3.21
CA LYS A 166 -11.90 -8.31 2.94
C LYS A 166 -12.45 -8.45 1.52
N ALA A 167 -13.15 -7.44 1.02
CA ALA A 167 -13.64 -7.42 -0.37
C ALA A 167 -12.48 -7.45 -1.37
N ILE A 168 -11.46 -6.60 -1.16
CA ILE A 168 -10.26 -6.58 -2.02
C ILE A 168 -9.54 -7.92 -2.02
N ILE A 169 -9.40 -8.57 -0.86
CA ILE A 169 -8.76 -9.90 -0.78
C ILE A 169 -9.55 -10.95 -1.59
N ALA A 170 -10.88 -10.82 -1.66
CA ALA A 170 -11.73 -11.71 -2.43
C ALA A 170 -11.75 -11.38 -3.94
N GLU A 171 -11.57 -10.11 -4.31
CA GLU A 171 -11.54 -9.64 -5.70
C GLU A 171 -10.15 -9.82 -6.37
N LEU A 172 -9.10 -10.05 -5.58
CA LEU A 172 -7.76 -10.28 -6.12
C LEU A 172 -7.72 -11.56 -6.98
N PRO A 173 -7.10 -11.51 -8.18
CA PRO A 173 -6.95 -12.68 -9.02
C PRO A 173 -6.07 -13.72 -8.33
N GLU A 174 -6.29 -15.00 -8.62
CA GLU A 174 -5.49 -16.10 -8.06
C GLU A 174 -4.01 -16.03 -8.50
N SER A 175 -3.74 -15.38 -9.63
CA SER A 175 -2.39 -15.12 -10.14
C SER A 175 -1.70 -13.93 -9.49
N ALA A 176 -2.36 -13.21 -8.58
CA ALA A 176 -1.74 -12.10 -7.86
C ALA A 176 -0.57 -12.61 -7.01
N ASP A 177 0.41 -11.73 -6.81
CA ASP A 177 1.57 -12.01 -5.97
C ASP A 177 1.13 -12.53 -4.57
N PRO A 178 1.57 -13.73 -4.14
CA PRO A 178 1.20 -14.30 -2.85
C PRO A 178 1.60 -13.39 -1.68
N ASP A 179 2.70 -12.66 -1.80
CA ASP A 179 3.19 -11.75 -0.77
C ASP A 179 2.27 -10.53 -0.62
N LEU A 180 1.71 -10.03 -1.73
CA LEU A 180 0.71 -8.96 -1.69
C LEU A 180 -0.54 -9.42 -0.96
N LYS A 181 -1.02 -10.62 -1.28
CA LYS A 181 -2.18 -11.23 -0.61
C LYS A 181 -1.92 -11.41 0.89
N GLU A 182 -0.74 -11.91 1.25
CA GLU A 182 -0.31 -12.02 2.65
C GLU A 182 -0.27 -10.64 3.33
N GLY A 183 0.28 -9.62 2.68
CA GLY A 183 0.31 -8.25 3.19
C GLY A 183 -1.08 -7.70 3.53
N LEU A 184 -2.06 -7.94 2.65
CA LEU A 184 -3.45 -7.51 2.86
C LEU A 184 -4.14 -8.32 3.96
N VAL A 185 -3.91 -9.64 4.04
CA VAL A 185 -4.40 -10.48 5.14
C VAL A 185 -3.82 -10.04 6.48
N ASN A 186 -2.52 -9.72 6.51
CA ASN A 186 -1.85 -9.21 7.70
C ASN A 186 -2.40 -7.85 8.12
N ALA A 187 -2.65 -6.94 7.18
CA ALA A 187 -3.30 -5.67 7.45
C ALA A 187 -4.73 -5.87 8.02
N HIS A 188 -5.51 -6.80 7.46
CA HIS A 188 -6.84 -7.13 7.96
C HIS A 188 -6.80 -7.69 9.38
N ARG A 189 -5.93 -8.66 9.64
CA ARG A 189 -5.69 -9.21 10.99
C ARG A 189 -5.30 -8.11 11.96
N LYS A 190 -4.41 -7.19 11.56
CA LYS A 190 -3.95 -6.11 12.43
C LYS A 190 -5.06 -5.13 12.80
N LEU A 191 -5.93 -4.79 11.84
CA LEU A 191 -7.13 -3.99 12.11
C LEU A 191 -8.08 -4.72 13.08
N SER A 192 -8.18 -6.05 12.97
CA SER A 192 -9.00 -6.88 13.87
C SER A 192 -8.42 -6.97 15.29
N ASP A 193 -7.10 -7.11 15.41
CA ASP A 193 -6.41 -7.12 16.70
C ASP A 193 -6.57 -5.79 17.43
N TYR A 194 -6.46 -4.68 16.71
CA TYR A 194 -6.67 -3.34 17.26
C TYR A 194 -8.09 -3.22 17.84
N PHE A 195 -9.09 -3.72 17.10
CA PHE A 195 -10.47 -3.73 17.53
C PHE A 195 -10.69 -4.55 18.81
N THR A 196 -10.13 -5.77 18.86
CA THR A 196 -10.28 -6.67 20.01
C THR A 196 -9.63 -6.12 21.28
N LYS A 197 -8.54 -5.34 21.16
CA LYS A 197 -7.91 -4.68 22.30
C LYS A 197 -8.73 -3.53 22.85
N PHE A 198 -9.40 -2.77 21.98
CA PHE A 198 -10.29 -1.68 22.39
C PHE A 198 -11.51 -2.18 23.17
N ASP A 199 -12.07 -3.33 22.81
CA ASP A 199 -13.26 -3.89 23.47
C ASP A 199 -12.96 -4.48 24.87
N LYS A 200 -11.70 -4.84 25.13
CA LYS A 200 -11.24 -5.42 26.40
C LYS A 200 -10.77 -4.39 27.45
N SER A 201 -10.79 -3.10 27.10
CA SER A 201 -10.31 -1.99 27.95
C SER A 201 -11.49 -1.20 28.49
#